data_AF-A0A2V7HHT1-F1
#
_entry.id   AF-A0A2V7HHT1-F1
#
_cell.length_a   1.000
_cell.length_b   1.000
_cell.length_c   1.000
_cell.angle_alpha   90.00
_cell.angle_beta   90.00
_cell.angle_gamma   90.00
#
_symmetry.space_group_name_H-M   'P 1'
#
loop_
_entity.id
_entity.type
_entity.pdbx_description
1 polymer ?
#
loop_
_entity_poly.entity_id
_entity_poly.type
_entity_poly.pdbx_seq_one_letter_code
_entity_poly.pdbx_strand_id
1 'polypeptide(L)'
;MLINLGPQHPATHGVLRLVLELDGETVVRCIPHIGYLHCGFEKMGEYRQYNQIICWTDREDYLNSIGNNVAFALGAERLFGIETTERCKVLRVIASELSRIMSHLVWLGTFCIDIGAFTPFLW
;
A
#
# COMPACT_ATOMS: atom_id res chain seq x y z
N MET A 1 -7.51 21.09 23.04
CA MET A 1 -8.75 20.70 22.32
C MET A 1 -8.56 19.32 21.71
N LEU A 2 -9.58 18.45 21.75
CA LEU A 2 -9.55 17.17 21.04
C LEU A 2 -10.33 17.28 19.73
N ILE A 3 -9.72 16.88 18.61
CA ILE A 3 -10.32 16.81 17.29
C ILE A 3 -10.27 15.37 16.77
N ASN A 4 -11.34 14.94 16.11
CA ASN A 4 -11.39 13.66 15.42
C ASN A 4 -11.37 13.89 13.90
N LEU A 5 -10.28 13.52 13.24
CA LEU A 5 -10.12 13.60 11.80
C LEU A 5 -10.38 12.22 11.18
N GLY A 6 -11.32 12.12 10.25
CA GLY A 6 -11.72 10.85 9.63
C GLY A 6 -12.85 10.11 10.37
N PRO A 7 -13.19 8.86 9.99
CA PRO A 7 -12.52 8.04 8.96
C PRO A 7 -12.84 8.46 7.53
N GLN A 8 -13.88 9.28 7.33
CA GLN A 8 -14.28 9.81 6.04
C GLN A 8 -13.82 11.27 5.93
N HIS A 9 -12.58 11.47 5.48
CA HIS A 9 -12.04 12.79 5.19
C HIS A 9 -11.16 12.73 3.94
N PRO A 10 -11.20 13.70 3.01
CA PRO A 10 -10.42 13.61 1.77
C PRO A 10 -8.91 13.40 1.99
N ALA A 11 -8.34 14.09 2.97
CA ALA A 11 -6.91 13.99 3.31
C ALA A 11 -6.48 12.66 3.97
N THR A 12 -7.39 11.70 4.18
CA THR A 12 -7.05 10.41 4.78
C THR A 12 -6.74 9.32 3.75
N HIS A 13 -6.87 9.60 2.44
CA HIS A 13 -6.55 8.70 1.32
C HIS A 13 -6.94 7.24 1.55
N GLY A 14 -8.20 7.03 1.93
CA GLY A 14 -8.71 5.76 2.41
C GLY A 14 -9.35 5.91 3.78
N VAL A 15 -9.20 4.88 4.61
CA VAL A 15 -9.89 4.77 5.91
C VAL A 15 -8.91 4.90 7.06
N LEU A 16 -8.64 6.15 7.47
CA LEU A 16 -7.79 6.47 8.61
C LEU A 16 -8.53 7.43 9.54
N ARG A 17 -8.50 7.14 10.84
CA ARG A 17 -9.04 8.02 11.87
C ARG A 17 -7.90 8.49 12.77
N LEU A 18 -7.74 9.79 12.93
CA LEU A 18 -6.75 10.40 13.81
C LEU A 18 -7.46 11.17 14.92
N VAL A 19 -7.22 10.78 16.18
CA VAL A 19 -7.65 11.56 17.35
C VAL A 19 -6.50 12.48 17.74
N LEU A 20 -6.67 13.77 17.48
CA LEU A 20 -5.66 14.81 17.67
C LEU A 20 -5.96 15.60 18.94
N GLU A 21 -4.94 15.79 19.76
CA GLU A 21 -4.95 16.69 20.90
C GLU A 21 -4.12 17.93 20.58
N LEU A 22 -4.78 19.08 20.57
CA LEU A 22 -4.22 20.36 20.15
C LEU A 22 -4.08 21.31 21.33
N ASP A 23 -2.99 22.05 21.37
CA ASP A 23 -2.83 23.27 22.15
C ASP A 23 -2.75 24.45 21.17
N GLY A 24 -3.87 25.17 21.02
CA GLY A 24 -4.06 26.10 19.90
C GLY A 24 -3.93 25.40 18.54
N GLU A 25 -2.94 25.81 17.75
CA GLU A 25 -2.59 25.23 16.44
C GLU A 25 -1.53 24.11 16.55
N THR A 26 -0.93 23.92 17.73
CA THR A 26 0.13 22.93 17.92
C THR A 26 -0.47 21.56 18.23
N VAL A 27 -0.07 20.53 17.47
CA VAL A 27 -0.42 19.15 17.78
C VAL A 27 0.45 18.65 18.93
N VAL A 28 -0.16 18.37 20.08
CA VAL A 28 0.53 17.85 21.28
C VAL A 28 0.53 16.33 21.30
N ARG A 29 -0.55 15.70 20.80
CA ARG A 29 -0.66 14.24 20.69
C ARG A 29 -1.50 13.84 19.48
N CYS A 30 -1.15 12.73 18.85
CA CYS A 30 -1.93 12.10 17.79
C CYS A 30 -2.08 10.61 18.10
N ILE A 31 -3.32 10.12 18.13
CA ILE A 31 -3.64 8.70 18.29
C ILE A 31 -4.25 8.21 16.97
N PRO A 32 -3.50 7.46 16.15
CA PRO A 32 -4.02 6.87 14.93
C PRO A 32 -4.83 5.60 15.24
N HIS A 33 -6.11 5.61 14.85
CA HIS A 33 -6.96 4.43 14.82
C HIS A 33 -6.92 3.83 13.41
N ILE A 34 -6.30 2.67 13.31
CA ILE A 34 -6.17 1.87 12.08
C ILE A 34 -7.02 0.59 12.17
N GLY A 35 -7.05 -0.19 11.09
CA GLY A 35 -7.74 -1.48 11.05
C GLY A 35 -9.13 -1.45 10.41
N TYR A 36 -9.61 -0.29 9.96
CA TYR A 36 -10.85 -0.19 9.18
C TYR A 36 -10.83 -0.97 7.86
N LEU A 37 -9.62 -1.19 7.29
CA LEU A 37 -9.40 -2.01 6.09
C LEU A 37 -8.82 -3.40 6.43
N HIS A 38 -8.85 -3.83 7.70
CA HIS A 38 -8.32 -5.13 8.06
C HIS A 38 -9.25 -6.24 7.55
N CYS A 39 -8.74 -7.02 6.59
CA CYS A 39 -9.48 -8.12 5.95
C CYS A 39 -8.98 -9.52 6.31
N GLY A 40 -8.04 -9.63 7.26
CA GLY A 40 -7.52 -10.93 7.72
C GLY A 40 -6.79 -11.74 6.64
N PHE A 41 -6.04 -11.08 5.74
CA PHE A 41 -5.36 -11.74 4.62
C PHE A 41 -4.38 -12.83 5.08
N GLU A 42 -3.61 -12.58 6.13
CA GLU A 42 -2.70 -13.59 6.72
C GLU A 42 -3.46 -14.86 7.15
N LYS A 43 -4.61 -14.68 7.81
CA LYS A 43 -5.44 -15.81 8.26
C LYS A 43 -6.03 -16.57 7.09
N MET A 44 -6.45 -15.87 6.03
CA MET A 44 -6.90 -16.54 4.81
C MET A 44 -5.77 -17.29 4.12
N GLY A 45 -4.54 -16.78 4.17
CA GLY A 45 -3.34 -17.44 3.65
C GLY A 45 -3.11 -18.82 4.25
N GLU A 46 -3.37 -19.01 5.55
CA GLU A 46 -3.21 -20.32 6.22
C GLU A 46 -4.06 -21.43 5.60
N TYR A 47 -5.22 -21.09 4.99
CA TYR A 47 -6.15 -22.05 4.39
C TYR A 47 -6.05 -22.11 2.87
N ARG A 48 -4.95 -21.61 2.27
CA ARG A 48 -4.77 -21.49 0.83
C ARG A 48 -3.42 -22.04 0.40
N GLN A 49 -3.36 -22.54 -0.83
CA GLN A 49 -2.09 -22.91 -1.43
C GLN A 49 -1.33 -21.67 -1.92
N TYR A 50 0.00 -21.74 -2.02
CA TYR A 50 0.86 -20.63 -2.43
C TYR A 50 0.36 -19.89 -3.68
N ASN A 51 -0.03 -20.61 -4.74
CA ASN A 51 -0.53 -19.99 -5.97
C ASN A 51 -1.87 -19.27 -5.80
N GLN A 52 -2.71 -19.69 -4.85
CA GLN A 52 -3.99 -19.04 -4.55
C GLN A 52 -3.80 -17.74 -3.76
N ILE A 53 -2.64 -17.58 -3.09
CA ILE A 53 -2.31 -16.40 -2.28
C ILE A 53 -1.87 -15.22 -3.16
N ILE A 54 -1.37 -15.46 -4.37
CA ILE A 54 -0.90 -14.42 -5.30
C ILE A 54 -1.95 -13.32 -5.53
N CYS A 55 -3.22 -13.69 -5.74
CA CYS A 55 -4.28 -12.70 -5.95
C CYS A 55 -4.57 -11.84 -4.70
N TRP A 56 -4.13 -12.26 -3.52
CA TRP A 56 -4.28 -11.52 -2.27
C TRP A 56 -3.09 -10.58 -2.05
N THR A 57 -1.88 -11.00 -2.39
CA THR A 57 -0.68 -10.16 -2.29
C THR A 57 -0.77 -8.92 -3.19
N ASP A 58 -1.48 -9.01 -4.31
CA ASP A 58 -1.83 -7.87 -5.16
C ASP A 58 -2.58 -6.74 -4.42
N ARG A 59 -3.32 -7.08 -3.37
CA ARG A 59 -4.27 -6.19 -2.68
C ARG A 59 -3.72 -5.58 -1.39
N GLU A 60 -2.58 -6.05 -0.91
CA GLU A 60 -1.92 -5.52 0.30
C GLU A 60 -1.48 -4.07 0.08
N ASP A 61 -0.72 -3.84 -0.99
CA ASP A 61 -0.46 -2.50 -1.56
C ASP A 61 -1.00 -2.48 -3.00
N TYR A 62 -2.18 -1.86 -3.15
CA TYR A 62 -2.90 -1.76 -4.41
C TYR A 62 -2.23 -0.82 -5.43
N LEU A 63 -1.21 -0.05 -5.03
CA LEU A 63 -0.41 0.77 -5.95
C LEU A 63 0.83 0.03 -6.46
N ASN A 64 1.22 -1.07 -5.82
CA ASN A 64 2.40 -1.85 -6.19
C ASN A 64 2.16 -3.37 -6.21
N SER A 65 1.05 -3.80 -6.80
CA SER A 65 0.62 -5.20 -6.84
C SER A 65 1.69 -6.16 -7.39
N ILE A 66 2.41 -5.77 -8.45
CA ILE A 66 3.47 -6.59 -9.04
C ILE A 66 4.63 -6.79 -8.06
N GLY A 67 5.05 -5.72 -7.37
CA GLY A 67 6.12 -5.80 -6.38
C GLY A 67 5.80 -6.77 -5.24
N ASN A 68 4.56 -6.74 -4.76
CA ASN A 68 4.09 -7.64 -3.69
C ASN A 68 4.09 -9.10 -4.14
N ASN A 69 3.59 -9.38 -5.34
CA ASN A 69 3.59 -10.72 -5.90
C ASN A 69 5.00 -11.26 -6.09
N VAL A 70 5.92 -10.43 -6.59
CA VAL A 70 7.33 -10.81 -6.75
C VAL A 70 7.95 -11.09 -5.39
N ALA A 71 7.69 -10.28 -4.36
CA ALA A 71 8.20 -10.51 -3.01
C ALA A 71 7.71 -11.85 -2.43
N PHE A 72 6.41 -12.15 -2.56
CA PHE A 72 5.84 -13.42 -2.13
C PHE A 72 6.42 -14.62 -2.90
N ALA A 73 6.50 -14.50 -4.24
CA ALA A 73 7.06 -15.54 -5.10
C ALA A 73 8.53 -15.84 -4.78
N LEU A 74 9.36 -14.82 -4.55
CA LEU A 74 10.75 -15.00 -4.13
C LEU A 74 10.86 -15.73 -2.79
N GLY A 75 9.96 -15.44 -1.84
CA GLY A 75 9.88 -16.15 -0.57
C GLY A 75 9.58 -17.65 -0.76
N ALA A 76 8.58 -17.96 -1.58
CA ALA A 76 8.21 -19.34 -1.90
C ALA A 76 9.32 -20.07 -2.68
N GLU A 77 9.91 -19.43 -3.69
CA GLU A 77 11.01 -19.99 -4.49
C GLU A 77 12.22 -20.34 -3.63
N ARG A 78 12.58 -19.45 -2.71
CA ARG A 78 13.66 -19.70 -1.76
C ARG A 78 13.35 -20.85 -0.80
N LEU A 79 12.10 -20.97 -0.35
CA LEU A 79 11.66 -22.07 0.52
C LEU A 79 11.73 -23.43 -0.19
N PHE A 80 11.36 -23.48 -1.47
CA PHE A 80 11.35 -24.71 -2.26
C PHE A 80 12.67 -24.99 -3.00
N GLY A 81 13.66 -24.09 -2.93
CA GLY A 81 14.92 -24.22 -3.66
C GLY A 81 14.77 -24.13 -5.17
N ILE A 82 13.79 -23.36 -5.66
CA ILE A 82 13.51 -23.20 -7.09
C ILE A 82 14.39 -22.09 -7.66
N GLU A 83 15.12 -22.39 -8.73
CA GLU A 83 15.85 -21.39 -9.51
C GLU A 83 15.02 -20.98 -10.75
N THR A 84 14.79 -19.68 -10.90
CA THR A 84 14.07 -19.13 -12.05
C THR A 84 15.00 -18.82 -13.22
N THR A 85 14.48 -18.87 -14.44
CA THR A 85 15.25 -18.54 -15.64
C THR A 85 15.65 -17.06 -15.65
N GLU A 86 16.77 -16.73 -16.30
CA GLU A 86 17.22 -15.34 -16.46
C GLU A 86 16.16 -14.43 -17.08
N ARG A 87 15.40 -14.94 -18.06
CA ARG A 87 14.28 -14.22 -18.66
C ARG A 87 13.21 -13.85 -17.61
N CYS A 88 12.90 -14.76 -16.68
CA CYS A 88 11.93 -14.51 -15.63
C CYS A 88 12.41 -13.38 -14.70
N LYS A 89 13.68 -13.40 -14.29
CA LYS A 89 14.28 -12.35 -13.46
C LYS A 89 14.18 -10.97 -14.13
N VAL A 90 14.57 -10.88 -15.40
CA VAL A 90 14.51 -9.63 -16.17
C VAL A 90 13.07 -9.11 -16.30
N LEU A 91 12.10 -9.98 -16.62
CA LEU A 91 10.69 -9.57 -16.74
C LEU A 91 10.12 -9.08 -15.40
N ARG A 92 10.47 -9.73 -14.28
CA ARG A 92 10.06 -9.29 -12.95
C ARG A 92 10.61 -7.91 -12.61
N VAL A 93 11.88 -7.65 -12.94
CA VAL A 93 12.48 -6.33 -12.75
C VAL A 93 11.70 -5.30 -13.57
N ILE A 94 11.60 -5.46 -14.89
CA ILE A 94 10.89 -4.50 -15.77
C ILE A 94 9.47 -4.22 -15.25
N ALA A 95 8.72 -5.26 -14.90
CA ALA A 95 7.35 -5.11 -14.40
C ALA A 95 7.29 -4.40 -13.05
N SER A 96 8.22 -4.68 -12.14
CA SER A 96 8.31 -4.02 -10.83
C SER A 96 8.71 -2.55 -10.96
N GLU A 97 9.62 -2.22 -11.88
CA GLU A 97 10.05 -0.85 -12.15
C GLU A 97 8.89 -0.01 -12.71
N LEU A 98 8.09 -0.56 -13.63
CA LEU A 98 6.89 0.09 -14.15
C LEU A 98 5.85 0.33 -13.05
N SER A 99 5.61 -0.68 -12.20
CA SER A 99 4.72 -0.58 -11.04
C SER A 99 5.20 0.48 -10.05
N ARG A 100 6.52 0.58 -9.81
CA ARG A 100 7.10 1.62 -8.96
C ARG A 100 6.84 3.02 -9.51
N ILE A 101 7.06 3.24 -10.81
CA ILE A 101 6.79 4.54 -11.45
C ILE A 101 5.32 4.92 -11.28
N MET A 102 4.40 3.99 -11.56
CA MET A 102 2.96 4.20 -11.37
C MET A 102 2.62 4.58 -9.92
N SER A 103 3.15 3.84 -8.94
CA SER A 103 2.96 4.11 -7.51
C SER A 103 3.43 5.52 -7.13
N HIS A 104 4.61 5.94 -7.63
CA HIS A 104 5.15 7.27 -7.34
C HIS A 104 4.36 8.40 -8.01
N LEU A 105 3.84 8.19 -9.21
CA LEU A 105 2.98 9.17 -9.89
C LEU A 105 1.68 9.38 -9.10
N VAL A 106 1.06 8.30 -8.62
CA VAL A 106 -0.14 8.41 -7.78
C VAL A 106 0.19 9.10 -6.46
N TRP A 107 1.25 8.69 -5.77
CA TRP A 107 1.68 9.34 -4.52
C TRP A 107 1.94 10.84 -4.71
N LEU A 108 2.65 11.23 -5.77
CA LEU A 108 2.94 12.64 -6.06
C LEU A 108 1.65 13.40 -6.35
N GLY A 109 0.78 12.85 -7.18
CA GLY A 109 -0.51 13.47 -7.51
C GLY A 109 -1.39 13.66 -6.27
N THR A 110 -1.55 12.63 -5.44
CA THR A 110 -2.37 12.69 -4.22
C THR A 110 -1.77 13.61 -3.16
N PHE A 111 -0.45 13.67 -3.06
CA PHE A 111 0.22 14.64 -2.19
C PHE A 111 0.00 16.08 -2.68
N CYS A 112 0.11 16.33 -3.99
CA CYS A 112 -0.10 17.65 -4.57
C CYS A 112 -1.53 18.16 -4.33
N ILE A 113 -2.56 17.34 -4.51
CA ILE A 113 -3.95 17.76 -4.27
C ILE A 113 -4.21 18.09 -2.80
N ASP A 114 -3.60 17.36 -1.86
CA ASP A 114 -3.75 17.62 -0.41
C ASP A 114 -3.20 18.99 0.00
N ILE A 115 -2.11 19.43 -0.63
CA ILE A 115 -1.53 20.76 -0.40
C ILE A 115 -2.15 21.85 -1.29
N GLY A 116 -3.14 21.51 -2.12
CA GLY A 116 -3.92 22.43 -2.94
C GLY A 116 -3.49 22.56 -4.41
N ALA A 117 -2.47 21.82 -4.86
CA ALA A 117 -2.04 21.79 -6.25
C ALA A 117 -2.81 20.71 -7.05
N PHE A 118 -3.88 21.12 -7.73
CA PHE A 118 -4.74 20.21 -8.49
C PHE A 118 -4.16 19.76 -9.84
N THR A 119 -3.41 20.62 -10.53
CA THR A 119 -2.93 20.31 -11.88
C THR A 119 -2.05 19.06 -11.92
N PRO A 120 -1.03 18.88 -11.06
CA PRO A 120 -0.18 17.68 -11.11
C PRO A 120 -0.89 16.34 -10.89
N PHE A 121 -2.09 16.33 -10.30
CA PHE A 121 -2.88 15.10 -10.13
C PHE A 121 -3.58 14.66 -11.42
N LEU A 122 -3.91 15.61 -12.31
CA LEU A 122 -4.66 15.34 -13.53
C LEU A 122 -3.79 14.94 -14.74
N TRP A 123 -2.48 15.15 -14.66
CA TRP A 123 -1.50 14.91 -15.73
C TRP A 123 -0.55 13.79 -15.36
#